data_AF-A0A1I7XME1-F1
#
_entry.id   AF-A0A1I7XME1-F1
#
_cell.length_a   1.000
_cell.length_b   1.000
_cell.length_c   1.000
_cell.angle_alpha   90.00
_cell.angle_beta   90.00
_cell.angle_gamma   90.00
#
_symmetry.space_group_name_H-M   'P 1'
#
loop_
_entity.id
_entity.type
_entity.pdbx_description
1 polymer ?
#
loop_
_entity_poly.entity_id
_entity_poly.type
_entity_poly.pdbx_seq_one_letter_code
_entity_poly.pdbx_strand_id
1 'polypeptide(L)'
;MDFALAIVDTVRSVRQQMQLPTSMTFQGKLLPYEFIFTFSDISLYNVTINYFRIIVVSQFHFMFYASRTLPNTFALIIVLVVYQRCLDNRYESAVRWATVAAVLFRCELIILFAPLFASALLSGCLPILGWNGAIFIGLKTALKVLVITVPIDSFFWGRILYPEGEVAIFNLLLNKSHEYGVSPFFWYFYSCFPRAFMASFPLIIIGCFLDRRLKNIIFPAVIFVFIYSFLPHKELRFIIYIIPILDLSAAVVCSRMYISRKKSWIRQFIYLGCVLHIIANFLGTSVFLYAGSRNYPGGDALGHLQVKYYL
;
A
#
# COMPACT_ATOMS: atom_id res chain seq x y z
N MET A 1 -3.19 -2.93 -16.60
CA MET A 1 -2.65 -1.65 -17.10
C MET A 1 -2.87 -0.53 -16.07
N ASP A 2 -4.03 -0.51 -15.40
CA ASP A 2 -4.42 0.54 -14.43
C ASP A 2 -3.60 0.59 -13.15
N PHE A 3 -3.03 -0.53 -12.70
CA PHE A 3 -2.20 -0.56 -11.48
C PHE A 3 -0.82 0.08 -11.67
N ALA A 4 -0.16 -0.23 -12.79
CA ALA A 4 1.10 0.41 -13.16
C ALA A 4 0.88 1.90 -13.45
N LEU A 5 -0.26 2.27 -14.06
CA LEU A 5 -0.67 3.67 -14.24
C LEU A 5 -0.95 4.36 -12.89
N ALA A 6 -1.63 3.72 -11.94
CA ALA A 6 -1.85 4.26 -10.61
C ALA A 6 -0.52 4.50 -9.86
N ILE A 7 0.42 3.55 -9.92
CA ILE A 7 1.78 3.74 -9.35
C ILE A 7 2.52 4.87 -10.08
N VAL A 8 2.42 4.94 -11.41
CA VAL A 8 3.04 5.99 -12.23
C VAL A 8 2.40 7.35 -11.97
N ASP A 9 1.10 7.43 -11.71
CA ASP A 9 0.36 8.66 -11.45
C ASP A 9 0.54 9.13 -10.00
N THR A 10 0.66 8.21 -9.04
CA THR A 10 1.16 8.50 -7.68
C THR A 10 2.51 9.20 -7.77
N VAL A 11 3.39 8.69 -8.62
CA VAL A 11 4.71 9.26 -8.87
C VAL A 11 4.63 10.56 -9.69
N ARG A 12 3.76 10.67 -10.70
CA ARG A 12 3.61 11.85 -11.56
C ARG A 12 2.96 13.04 -10.85
N SER A 13 2.16 12.78 -9.82
CA SER A 13 1.54 13.83 -9.01
C SER A 13 2.55 14.55 -8.13
N VAL A 14 3.53 13.80 -7.60
CA VAL A 14 4.74 14.35 -6.98
C VAL A 14 5.47 15.27 -7.96
N ARG A 15 5.52 14.93 -9.27
CA ARG A 15 6.13 15.76 -10.33
C ARG A 15 5.37 17.06 -10.64
N GLN A 16 4.03 17.09 -10.62
CA GLN A 16 3.24 18.30 -10.93
C GLN A 16 3.39 19.41 -9.87
N GLN A 17 3.62 19.04 -8.61
CA GLN A 17 3.88 20.02 -7.53
C GLN A 17 5.28 20.65 -7.60
N MET A 18 6.19 20.09 -8.42
CA MET A 18 7.59 20.54 -8.53
C MET A 18 7.84 21.53 -9.68
N GLN A 19 6.83 22.04 -10.40
CA GLN A 19 7.02 22.82 -11.64
C GLN A 19 6.38 24.24 -11.70
N LEU A 20 6.12 24.96 -10.60
CA LEU A 20 5.74 26.38 -10.70
C LEU A 20 6.39 27.29 -9.64
N PRO A 21 7.07 28.36 -10.08
CA PRO A 21 6.99 29.67 -9.46
C PRO A 21 6.27 30.66 -10.39
N THR A 22 5.22 31.31 -9.89
CA THR A 22 4.83 32.64 -10.38
C THR A 22 4.15 33.39 -9.24
N SER A 23 4.94 34.23 -8.56
CA SER A 23 4.54 35.39 -7.75
C SER A 23 3.29 35.28 -6.87
N MET A 24 3.46 35.02 -5.56
CA MET A 24 3.00 35.96 -4.53
C MET A 24 3.47 35.51 -3.13
N THR A 25 4.07 36.46 -2.43
CA THR A 25 4.42 36.45 -1.01
C THR A 25 3.26 35.98 -0.14
N PHE A 26 3.49 34.96 0.68
CA PHE A 26 2.77 34.78 1.94
C PHE A 26 3.79 34.55 3.06
N GLN A 27 3.77 35.48 4.02
CA GLN A 27 4.57 35.46 5.23
C GLN A 27 4.32 34.17 6.02
N GLY A 28 5.40 33.53 6.47
CA GLY A 28 5.42 32.78 7.72
C GLY A 28 4.73 31.42 7.74
N LYS A 29 5.30 30.42 7.06
CA LYS A 29 5.53 29.02 7.50
C LYS A 29 5.92 28.18 6.28
N LEU A 30 7.18 27.79 6.19
CA LEU A 30 7.69 26.90 5.14
C LEU A 30 6.91 25.56 5.15
N LEU A 31 6.45 25.15 3.96
CA LEU A 31 5.58 23.99 3.77
C LEU A 31 6.38 22.67 3.79
N PRO A 32 5.78 21.54 4.22
CA PRO A 32 6.49 20.27 4.42
C PRO A 32 7.13 19.67 3.17
N TYR A 33 6.64 20.01 1.96
CA TYR A 33 7.07 19.43 0.70
C TYR A 33 8.26 20.15 0.05
N GLU A 34 8.44 21.45 0.28
CA GLU A 34 9.60 22.21 -0.23
C GLU A 34 10.92 21.70 0.37
N PHE A 35 10.83 21.00 1.50
CA PHE A 35 11.98 20.38 2.13
C PHE A 35 12.30 18.98 1.63
N ILE A 36 11.36 18.24 1.01
CA ILE A 36 11.59 16.82 0.67
C ILE A 36 12.67 16.68 -0.39
N PHE A 37 12.75 17.62 -1.34
CA PHE A 37 13.75 17.61 -2.40
C PHE A 37 14.16 19.04 -2.79
N THR A 38 15.30 19.50 -2.30
CA THR A 38 15.88 20.79 -2.70
C THR A 38 16.72 20.56 -3.95
N PHE A 39 16.46 21.32 -5.03
CA PHE A 39 17.05 21.42 -6.39
C PHE A 39 18.27 20.55 -6.85
N SER A 40 19.13 20.02 -5.96
CA SER A 40 20.10 18.93 -6.24
C SER A 40 19.48 17.52 -6.40
N ASP A 41 18.17 17.38 -6.18
CA ASP A 41 17.51 16.12 -5.83
C ASP A 41 16.75 15.38 -6.95
N ILE A 42 16.66 15.94 -8.18
CA ILE A 42 15.96 15.27 -9.29
C ILE A 42 16.60 13.92 -9.64
N SER A 43 17.94 13.84 -9.53
CA SER A 43 18.67 12.59 -9.74
C SER A 43 18.35 11.54 -8.67
N LEU A 44 18.29 11.93 -7.39
CA LEU A 44 17.94 11.05 -6.27
C LEU A 44 16.51 10.54 -6.38
N TYR A 45 15.59 11.42 -6.77
CA TYR A 45 14.19 11.08 -6.99
C TYR A 45 14.02 10.00 -8.08
N ASN A 46 14.59 10.22 -9.26
CA ASN A 46 14.51 9.27 -10.38
C ASN A 46 15.14 7.92 -10.02
N VAL A 47 16.27 7.93 -9.32
CA VAL A 47 16.94 6.71 -8.84
C VAL A 47 16.06 5.98 -7.83
N THR A 48 15.43 6.70 -6.89
CA THR A 48 14.53 6.11 -5.89
C THR A 48 13.32 5.43 -6.54
N ILE A 49 12.70 6.07 -7.55
CA ILE A 49 11.58 5.47 -8.29
C ILE A 49 12.00 4.16 -8.96
N ASN A 50 13.17 4.14 -9.59
CA ASN A 50 13.64 2.94 -10.28
C ASN A 50 13.89 1.81 -9.29
N TYR A 51 14.54 2.09 -8.15
CA TYR A 51 14.72 1.09 -7.09
C TYR A 51 13.38 0.62 -6.51
N PHE A 52 12.44 1.53 -6.27
CA PHE A 52 11.10 1.19 -5.79
C PHE A 52 10.39 0.21 -6.73
N ARG A 53 10.38 0.50 -8.04
CA ARG A 53 9.78 -0.39 -9.05
C ARG A 53 10.45 -1.76 -9.08
N ILE A 54 11.79 -1.79 -9.06
CA ILE A 54 12.54 -3.05 -9.10
C ILE A 54 12.26 -3.89 -7.85
N ILE A 55 12.28 -3.28 -6.66
CA ILE A 55 12.00 -3.95 -5.39
C ILE A 55 10.59 -4.57 -5.42
N VAL A 56 9.58 -3.77 -5.73
CA VAL A 56 8.17 -4.21 -5.77
C VAL A 56 7.97 -5.37 -6.75
N VAL A 57 8.53 -5.29 -7.97
CA VAL A 57 8.40 -6.35 -8.99
C VAL A 57 9.22 -7.60 -8.62
N SER A 58 10.32 -7.43 -7.88
CA SER A 58 11.16 -8.54 -7.43
C SER A 58 10.56 -9.36 -6.29
N GLN A 59 9.50 -8.88 -5.62
CA GLN A 59 8.89 -9.55 -4.47
C GLN A 59 7.73 -10.46 -4.88
N PHE A 60 7.83 -11.74 -4.49
CA PHE A 60 6.84 -12.75 -4.83
C PHE A 60 5.43 -12.42 -4.32
N HIS A 61 5.27 -12.16 -3.03
CA HIS A 61 3.95 -12.07 -2.41
C HIS A 61 3.11 -10.92 -2.96
N PHE A 62 3.72 -9.76 -3.19
CA PHE A 62 3.02 -8.61 -3.76
C PHE A 62 2.53 -8.91 -5.17
N MET A 63 3.41 -9.42 -6.04
CA MET A 63 3.06 -9.79 -7.42
C MET A 63 2.04 -10.95 -7.48
N PHE A 64 2.16 -11.91 -6.56
CA PHE A 64 1.25 -13.03 -6.41
C PHE A 64 -0.17 -12.59 -6.07
N TYR A 65 -0.35 -11.64 -5.15
CA TYR A 65 -1.69 -11.13 -4.85
C TYR A 65 -2.21 -10.14 -5.90
N ALA A 66 -1.31 -9.37 -6.54
CA ALA A 66 -1.67 -8.44 -7.61
C ALA A 66 -2.28 -9.13 -8.83
N SER A 67 -1.97 -10.41 -9.08
CA SER A 67 -2.56 -11.19 -10.18
C SER A 67 -3.95 -11.79 -9.86
N ARG A 68 -4.46 -11.61 -8.64
CA ARG A 68 -5.72 -12.23 -8.18
C ARG A 68 -6.83 -11.21 -7.98
N THR A 69 -8.04 -11.59 -8.38
CA THR A 69 -9.27 -10.79 -8.23
C THR A 69 -9.85 -10.88 -6.82
N LEU A 70 -9.07 -10.44 -5.83
CA LEU A 70 -9.49 -10.38 -4.43
C LEU A 70 -10.00 -8.96 -4.10
N PRO A 71 -10.96 -8.81 -3.17
CA PRO A 71 -11.36 -7.49 -2.69
C PRO A 71 -10.17 -6.67 -2.18
N ASN A 72 -9.18 -7.32 -1.54
CA ASN A 72 -7.95 -6.68 -1.10
C ASN A 72 -7.14 -6.09 -2.27
N THR A 73 -7.08 -6.77 -3.40
CA THR A 73 -6.33 -6.30 -4.58
C THR A 73 -7.02 -5.11 -5.22
N PHE A 74 -8.35 -5.11 -5.32
CA PHE A 74 -9.10 -3.94 -5.80
C PHE A 74 -9.00 -2.76 -4.83
N ALA A 75 -9.13 -3.02 -3.53
CA ALA A 75 -8.97 -1.99 -2.52
C ALA A 75 -7.55 -1.40 -2.52
N LEU A 76 -6.52 -2.20 -2.77
CA LEU A 76 -5.13 -1.75 -2.87
C LEU A 76 -4.95 -0.69 -3.97
N ILE A 77 -5.61 -0.84 -5.12
CA ILE A 77 -5.56 0.17 -6.20
C ILE A 77 -6.03 1.53 -5.66
N ILE A 78 -7.15 1.54 -4.93
CA ILE A 78 -7.71 2.78 -4.37
C ILE A 78 -6.84 3.30 -3.22
N VAL A 79 -6.29 2.44 -2.37
CA VAL A 79 -5.36 2.83 -1.30
C VAL A 79 -4.11 3.51 -1.87
N LEU A 80 -3.57 3.03 -3.00
CA LEU A 80 -2.47 3.71 -3.68
C LEU A 80 -2.84 5.13 -4.14
N VAL A 81 -4.07 5.33 -4.63
CA VAL A 81 -4.61 6.66 -4.94
C VAL A 81 -4.75 7.50 -3.67
N VAL A 82 -5.21 6.93 -2.55
CA VAL A 82 -5.27 7.65 -1.26
C VAL A 82 -3.87 8.11 -0.85
N TYR A 83 -2.86 7.24 -0.91
CA TYR A 83 -1.48 7.61 -0.62
C TYR A 83 -0.98 8.75 -1.51
N GLN A 84 -1.22 8.67 -2.82
CA GLN A 84 -0.91 9.78 -3.73
C GLN A 84 -1.55 11.09 -3.25
N ARG A 85 -2.86 11.08 -3.00
CA ARG A 85 -3.59 12.29 -2.62
C ARG A 85 -3.14 12.86 -1.28
N CYS A 86 -2.76 12.00 -0.33
CA CYS A 86 -2.15 12.41 0.93
C CYS A 86 -0.78 13.06 0.71
N LEU A 87 0.06 12.48 -0.16
CA LEU A 87 1.36 13.04 -0.51
C LEU A 87 1.23 14.39 -1.24
N ASP A 88 0.18 14.55 -2.06
CA ASP A 88 -0.14 15.83 -2.72
C ASP A 88 -0.79 16.87 -1.80
N ASN A 89 -1.00 16.58 -0.51
CA ASN A 89 -1.80 17.40 0.41
C ASN A 89 -3.25 17.64 -0.04
N ARG A 90 -3.80 16.78 -0.92
CA ARG A 90 -5.19 16.83 -1.40
C ARG A 90 -6.09 15.97 -0.51
N TYR A 91 -6.13 16.30 0.78
CA TYR A 91 -6.78 15.48 1.81
C TYR A 91 -8.28 15.25 1.60
N GLU A 92 -9.03 16.24 1.11
CA GLU A 92 -10.45 16.04 0.80
C GLU A 92 -10.68 14.96 -0.26
N SER A 93 -9.86 14.97 -1.31
CA SER A 93 -9.92 13.93 -2.35
C SER A 93 -9.48 12.58 -1.78
N ALA A 94 -8.47 12.57 -0.91
CA ALA A 94 -8.01 11.36 -0.25
C ALA A 94 -9.12 10.74 0.61
N VAL A 95 -9.89 11.55 1.36
CA VAL A 95 -11.04 11.09 2.14
C VAL A 95 -12.10 10.45 1.24
N ARG A 96 -12.43 11.06 0.09
CA ARG A 96 -13.40 10.48 -0.87
C ARG A 96 -12.97 9.09 -1.32
N TRP A 97 -11.73 8.94 -1.78
CA TRP A 97 -11.20 7.64 -2.21
C TRP A 97 -11.09 6.63 -1.07
N ALA A 98 -10.68 7.07 0.12
CA ALA A 98 -10.62 6.24 1.32
C ALA A 98 -12.01 5.70 1.69
N THR A 99 -13.05 6.55 1.62
CA THR A 99 -14.43 6.12 1.84
C THR A 99 -14.88 5.11 0.78
N VAL A 100 -14.56 5.33 -0.51
CA VAL A 100 -14.89 4.34 -1.56
C VAL A 100 -14.24 3.00 -1.24
N ALA A 101 -12.95 2.97 -0.90
CA ALA A 101 -12.24 1.73 -0.57
C ALA A 101 -12.86 1.01 0.64
N ALA A 102 -13.20 1.76 1.69
CA ALA A 102 -13.75 1.20 2.92
C ALA A 102 -15.19 0.69 2.78
N VAL A 103 -16.04 1.42 2.05
CA VAL A 103 -17.46 1.09 1.89
C VAL A 103 -17.67 0.05 0.79
N LEU A 104 -16.93 0.12 -0.32
CA LEU A 104 -17.15 -0.80 -1.43
C LEU A 104 -16.43 -2.13 -1.26
N PHE A 105 -15.21 -2.11 -0.70
CA PHE A 105 -14.36 -3.30 -0.72
C PHE A 105 -14.05 -3.87 0.65
N ARG A 106 -13.58 -3.05 1.61
CA ARG A 106 -12.98 -3.53 2.86
C ARG A 106 -13.12 -2.53 4.00
N CYS A 107 -14.10 -2.72 4.88
CA CYS A 107 -14.37 -1.80 5.98
C CYS A 107 -13.21 -1.66 6.99
N GLU A 108 -12.34 -2.68 7.12
CA GLU A 108 -11.21 -2.63 8.04
C GLU A 108 -10.14 -1.59 7.64
N LEU A 109 -10.17 -1.10 6.40
CA LEU A 109 -9.27 -0.05 5.94
C LEU A 109 -9.40 1.25 6.74
N ILE A 110 -10.51 1.45 7.45
CA ILE A 110 -10.65 2.54 8.41
C ILE A 110 -9.51 2.53 9.44
N ILE A 111 -9.02 1.35 9.85
CA ILE A 111 -7.90 1.19 10.77
C ILE A 111 -6.60 1.73 10.17
N LEU A 112 -6.42 1.67 8.85
CA LEU A 112 -5.29 2.27 8.13
C LEU A 112 -5.47 3.76 7.90
N PHE A 113 -6.67 4.18 7.51
CA PHE A 113 -6.95 5.56 7.15
C PHE A 113 -6.99 6.48 8.37
N ALA A 114 -7.46 6.03 9.52
CA ALA A 114 -7.48 6.82 10.75
C ALA A 114 -6.08 7.36 11.13
N PRO A 115 -5.04 6.54 11.30
CA PRO A 115 -3.69 7.05 11.58
C PRO A 115 -3.07 7.78 10.39
N LEU A 116 -3.45 7.44 9.14
CA LEU A 116 -2.96 8.14 7.94
C LEU A 116 -3.43 9.61 7.90
N PHE A 117 -4.69 9.86 8.26
CA PHE A 117 -5.26 11.21 8.30
C PHE A 117 -4.99 11.94 9.62
N ALA A 118 -4.59 11.23 10.69
CA ALA A 118 -4.37 11.82 12.00
C ALA A 118 -3.44 13.05 11.97
N SER A 119 -2.33 12.99 11.22
CA SER A 119 -1.40 14.12 11.10
C SER A 119 -2.06 15.33 10.41
N ALA A 120 -2.85 15.12 9.36
CA ALA A 120 -3.56 16.17 8.64
C ALA A 120 -4.70 16.79 9.48
N LEU A 121 -5.39 15.96 10.27
CA LEU A 121 -6.42 16.40 11.22
C LEU A 121 -5.82 17.25 12.35
N LEU A 122 -4.73 16.77 12.96
CA LEU A 122 -4.03 17.47 14.05
C LEU A 122 -3.37 18.78 13.58
N SER A 123 -2.91 18.81 12.33
CA SER A 123 -2.32 20.02 11.75
C SER A 123 -3.36 21.05 11.27
N GLY A 124 -4.65 20.72 11.32
CA GLY A 124 -5.74 21.57 10.83
C GLY A 124 -5.84 21.65 9.31
N CYS A 125 -5.03 20.90 8.55
CA CYS A 125 -5.08 20.86 7.09
C CYS A 125 -6.35 20.15 6.57
N LEU A 126 -6.96 19.31 7.40
CA LEU A 126 -8.24 18.66 7.12
C LEU A 126 -9.18 18.92 8.32
N PRO A 127 -10.22 19.75 8.17
CA PRO A 127 -11.19 19.94 9.25
C PRO A 127 -11.97 18.64 9.49
N ILE A 128 -12.26 18.32 10.76
CA ILE A 128 -13.06 17.13 11.12
C ILE A 128 -14.54 17.36 10.78
N LEU A 129 -15.07 18.51 11.22
CA LEU A 129 -16.47 18.91 11.12
C LEU A 129 -16.65 20.03 10.07
N GLY A 130 -17.90 20.24 9.65
CA GLY A 130 -18.29 21.25 8.65
C GLY A 130 -18.53 20.65 7.26
N TRP A 131 -18.99 21.49 6.33
CA TRP A 131 -19.36 21.08 4.96
C TRP A 131 -18.17 20.56 4.13
N ASN A 132 -16.96 21.05 4.43
CA ASN A 132 -15.70 20.55 3.86
C ASN A 132 -14.96 19.63 4.83
N GLY A 133 -15.61 19.22 5.92
CA GLY A 133 -15.03 18.36 6.94
C GLY A 133 -14.94 16.90 6.48
N ALA A 134 -13.96 16.18 7.02
CA ALA A 134 -13.73 14.77 6.73
C ALA A 134 -14.99 13.91 6.93
N ILE A 135 -15.77 14.17 8.00
CA ILE A 135 -16.98 13.41 8.31
C ILE A 135 -18.07 13.65 7.25
N PHE A 136 -18.32 14.91 6.88
CA PHE A 136 -19.36 15.23 5.91
C PHE A 136 -19.01 14.73 4.51
N ILE A 137 -17.75 14.90 4.07
CA ILE A 137 -17.25 14.36 2.81
C ILE A 137 -17.36 12.83 2.80
N GLY A 138 -16.97 12.17 3.89
CA GLY A 138 -17.10 10.74 4.06
C GLY A 138 -18.54 10.28 3.94
N LEU A 139 -19.46 10.87 4.71
CA LEU A 139 -20.88 10.49 4.69
C LEU A 139 -21.51 10.68 3.30
N LYS A 140 -21.25 11.82 2.66
CA LYS A 140 -21.74 12.10 1.29
C LYS A 140 -21.20 11.11 0.28
N THR A 141 -19.95 10.68 0.42
CA THR A 141 -19.33 9.70 -0.48
C THR A 141 -19.86 8.30 -0.21
N ALA A 142 -19.99 7.90 1.06
CA ALA A 142 -20.54 6.61 1.46
C ALA A 142 -21.97 6.43 0.93
N LEU A 143 -22.83 7.46 1.07
CA LEU A 143 -24.19 7.41 0.54
C LEU A 143 -24.20 7.20 -0.98
N LYS A 144 -23.35 7.91 -1.72
CA LYS A 144 -23.24 7.73 -3.18
C LYS A 144 -22.80 6.31 -3.56
N VAL A 145 -21.85 5.74 -2.83
CA VAL A 145 -21.38 4.36 -3.07
C VAL A 145 -22.47 3.36 -2.74
N LEU A 146 -23.17 3.52 -1.61
CA LEU A 146 -24.26 2.63 -1.18
C LEU A 146 -25.42 2.62 -2.18
N VAL A 147 -25.80 3.78 -2.71
CA VAL A 147 -26.84 3.92 -3.76
C VAL A 147 -26.47 3.14 -5.03
N ILE A 148 -25.18 2.89 -5.28
CA ILE A 148 -24.72 2.13 -6.45
C ILE A 148 -24.56 0.65 -6.12
N THR A 149 -23.81 0.31 -5.06
CA THR A 149 -23.46 -1.08 -4.74
C THR A 149 -24.69 -1.87 -4.29
N VAL A 150 -25.54 -1.31 -3.43
CA VAL A 150 -26.68 -2.05 -2.86
C VAL A 150 -27.62 -2.55 -3.96
N PRO A 151 -28.09 -1.73 -4.93
CA PRO A 151 -28.93 -2.24 -6.01
C PRO A 151 -28.25 -3.29 -6.89
N ILE A 152 -26.97 -3.09 -7.24
CA ILE A 152 -26.22 -4.03 -8.09
C ILE A 152 -26.06 -5.37 -7.39
N ASP A 153 -25.59 -5.36 -6.15
CA ASP A 153 -25.40 -6.57 -5.36
C ASP A 153 -26.74 -7.24 -5.08
N SER A 154 -27.78 -6.46 -4.77
CA SER A 154 -29.12 -7.01 -4.52
C SER A 154 -29.71 -7.71 -5.74
N PHE A 155 -29.43 -7.20 -6.94
CA PHE A 155 -29.83 -7.83 -8.19
C PHE A 155 -29.17 -9.20 -8.36
N PHE A 156 -27.84 -9.29 -8.16
CA PHE A 156 -27.12 -10.56 -8.29
C PHE A 156 -27.46 -11.57 -7.18
N TRP A 157 -27.75 -11.10 -5.97
CA TRP A 157 -28.05 -11.96 -4.82
C TRP A 157 -29.53 -12.27 -4.62
N GLY A 158 -30.43 -11.64 -5.38
CA GLY A 158 -31.88 -11.86 -5.29
C GLY A 158 -32.52 -11.39 -3.97
N ARG A 159 -31.81 -10.59 -3.16
CA ARG A 159 -32.28 -10.01 -1.89
C ARG A 159 -31.59 -8.67 -1.63
N ILE A 160 -32.20 -7.79 -0.85
CA ILE A 160 -31.54 -6.55 -0.44
C ILE A 160 -30.26 -6.89 0.34
N LEU A 161 -29.12 -6.45 -0.20
CA LEU A 161 -27.80 -6.82 0.31
C LEU A 161 -26.81 -5.67 0.22
N TYR A 162 -26.06 -5.48 1.30
CA TYR A 162 -24.81 -4.73 1.30
C TYR A 162 -23.68 -5.69 1.70
N PRO A 163 -22.83 -6.14 0.76
CA PRO A 163 -21.85 -7.20 1.04
C PRO A 163 -20.91 -6.90 2.21
N GLU A 164 -20.31 -5.71 2.22
CA GLU A 164 -19.41 -5.32 3.32
C GLU A 164 -20.15 -5.15 4.65
N GLY A 165 -21.44 -4.83 4.63
CA GLY A 165 -22.29 -4.81 5.81
C GLY A 165 -22.46 -6.20 6.43
N GLU A 166 -22.71 -7.21 5.61
CA GLU A 166 -22.80 -8.60 6.07
C GLU A 166 -21.45 -9.11 6.62
N VAL A 167 -20.34 -8.74 5.96
CA VAL A 167 -18.99 -9.04 6.44
C VAL A 167 -18.73 -8.39 7.80
N ALA A 168 -19.17 -7.13 7.99
CA ALA A 168 -19.07 -6.44 9.26
C ALA A 168 -19.95 -7.10 10.34
N ILE A 169 -21.18 -7.50 10.02
CA ILE A 169 -22.07 -8.23 10.94
C ILE A 169 -21.42 -9.57 11.35
N PHE A 170 -20.93 -10.34 10.37
CA PHE A 170 -20.32 -11.65 10.62
C PHE A 170 -19.07 -11.56 11.51
N ASN A 171 -18.20 -10.58 11.25
CA ASN A 171 -16.93 -10.46 11.96
C ASN A 171 -17.04 -9.69 13.28
N LEU A 172 -17.80 -8.59 13.32
CA LEU A 172 -17.87 -7.72 14.50
C LEU A 172 -19.00 -8.10 15.45
N LEU A 173 -20.18 -8.46 14.94
CA LEU A 173 -21.34 -8.79 15.79
C LEU A 173 -21.37 -10.27 16.16
N LEU A 174 -21.12 -11.16 15.20
CA LEU A 174 -21.16 -12.62 15.43
C LEU A 174 -19.82 -13.18 15.92
N ASN A 175 -18.74 -12.39 15.84
CA ASN A 175 -17.37 -12.77 16.26
C ASN A 175 -16.88 -14.11 15.67
N LYS A 176 -17.34 -14.47 14.46
CA LYS A 176 -17.04 -15.77 13.83
C LYS A 176 -15.70 -15.81 13.08
N SER A 177 -14.91 -14.74 13.14
CA SER A 177 -13.61 -14.69 12.46
C SER A 177 -12.66 -15.81 12.89
N HIS A 178 -12.79 -16.32 14.13
CA HIS A 178 -11.96 -17.40 14.66
C HIS A 178 -12.18 -18.77 13.98
N GLU A 179 -13.31 -18.97 13.30
CA GLU A 179 -13.63 -20.21 12.57
C GLU A 179 -12.66 -20.45 11.38
N TYR A 180 -12.00 -19.39 10.89
CA TYR A 180 -11.04 -19.45 9.79
C TYR A 180 -9.58 -19.63 10.26
N GLY A 181 -9.39 -20.05 11.51
CA GLY A 181 -8.09 -20.27 12.12
C GLY A 181 -7.54 -19.01 12.82
N VAL A 182 -6.72 -19.23 13.84
CA VAL A 182 -6.18 -18.18 14.70
C VAL A 182 -4.65 -18.17 14.68
N SER A 183 -4.08 -16.97 14.78
CA SER A 183 -2.63 -16.78 14.85
C SER A 183 -2.24 -15.83 15.98
N PRO A 184 -1.07 -16.02 16.62
CA PRO A 184 -0.60 -15.16 17.70
C PRO A 184 -0.54 -13.68 17.32
N PHE A 185 -0.55 -12.79 18.32
CA PHE A 185 -0.51 -11.34 18.11
C PHE A 185 0.63 -10.91 17.18
N PHE A 186 1.86 -11.36 17.45
CA PHE A 186 3.04 -10.95 16.67
C PHE A 186 3.21 -11.62 15.31
N TRP A 187 2.24 -12.43 14.85
CA TRP A 187 2.35 -13.21 13.61
C TRP A 187 2.67 -12.36 12.37
N TYR A 188 2.10 -11.16 12.27
CA TYR A 188 2.43 -10.26 11.17
C TYR A 188 3.92 -9.85 11.16
N PHE A 189 4.52 -9.65 12.33
CA PHE A 189 5.90 -9.17 12.46
C PHE A 189 6.93 -10.27 12.20
N TYR A 190 6.79 -11.45 12.83
CA TYR A 190 7.78 -12.52 12.66
C TYR A 190 7.53 -13.39 11.42
N SER A 191 6.30 -13.43 10.90
CA SER A 191 5.94 -14.33 9.79
C SER A 191 5.57 -13.58 8.51
N CYS A 192 4.71 -12.57 8.56
CA CYS A 192 4.32 -11.86 7.33
C CYS A 192 5.41 -10.95 6.80
N PHE A 193 6.03 -10.11 7.64
CA PHE A 193 7.01 -9.14 7.15
C PHE A 193 8.20 -9.80 6.45
N PRO A 194 8.84 -10.85 7.01
CA PRO A 194 9.94 -11.52 6.30
C PRO A 194 9.48 -12.15 4.98
N ARG A 195 8.26 -12.70 4.92
CA ARG A 195 7.71 -13.30 3.69
C ARG A 195 7.35 -12.25 2.65
N ALA A 196 6.71 -11.16 3.06
CA ALA A 196 6.25 -10.09 2.18
C ALA A 196 7.42 -9.36 1.52
N PHE A 197 8.39 -8.94 2.35
CA PHE A 197 9.49 -8.08 1.91
C PHE A 197 10.75 -8.84 1.50
N MET A 198 10.84 -10.14 1.81
CA MET A 198 11.97 -11.00 1.46
C MET A 198 13.31 -10.37 1.88
N ALA A 199 14.30 -10.31 0.98
CA ALA A 199 15.61 -9.73 1.27
C ALA A 199 15.58 -8.19 1.42
N SER A 200 14.47 -7.54 1.08
CA SER A 200 14.30 -6.09 1.28
C SER A 200 13.96 -5.73 2.73
N PHE A 201 13.52 -6.68 3.57
CA PHE A 201 13.07 -6.40 4.93
C PHE A 201 14.09 -5.64 5.80
N PRO A 202 15.39 -6.00 5.84
CA PRO A 202 16.37 -5.26 6.62
C PRO A 202 16.55 -3.80 6.15
N LEU A 203 16.43 -3.56 4.84
CA LEU A 203 16.57 -2.21 4.27
C LEU A 203 15.42 -1.30 4.69
N ILE A 204 14.22 -1.85 4.86
CA ILE A 204 13.05 -1.11 5.37
C ILE A 204 13.34 -0.57 6.77
N ILE A 205 13.90 -1.42 7.64
CA ILE A 205 14.28 -1.05 9.01
C ILE A 205 15.35 0.04 8.98
N ILE A 206 16.40 -0.13 8.17
CA ILE A 206 17.47 0.86 8.02
C ILE A 206 16.93 2.22 7.54
N GLY A 207 16.02 2.22 6.56
CA GLY A 207 15.47 3.46 6.02
C GLY A 207 14.65 4.25 7.04
N CYS A 208 13.97 3.58 7.98
CA CYS A 208 13.31 4.23 9.10
C CYS A 208 14.27 5.04 10.00
N PHE A 209 15.53 4.63 10.11
CA PHE A 209 16.55 5.36 10.87
C PHE A 209 17.30 6.40 10.01
N LEU A 210 17.35 6.20 8.70
CA LEU A 210 18.13 7.03 7.77
C LEU A 210 17.46 8.38 7.45
N ASP A 211 16.13 8.40 7.34
CA ASP A 211 15.38 9.61 7.02
C ASP A 211 14.19 9.80 7.96
N ARG A 212 14.18 10.93 8.70
CA ARG A 212 13.07 11.27 9.61
C ARG A 212 11.76 11.46 8.86
N ARG A 213 11.79 11.83 7.58
CA ARG A 213 10.58 12.06 6.75
C ARG A 213 9.85 10.75 6.48
N LEU A 214 10.59 9.67 6.27
CA LEU A 214 10.01 8.33 6.07
C LEU A 214 9.22 7.87 7.29
N LYS A 215 9.62 8.28 8.50
CA LYS A 215 8.89 7.93 9.72
C LYS A 215 7.44 8.39 9.67
N ASN A 216 7.18 9.62 9.22
CA ASN A 216 5.81 10.14 9.13
C ASN A 216 4.96 9.36 8.12
N ILE A 217 5.58 8.81 7.07
CA ILE A 217 4.88 8.03 6.02
C ILE A 217 4.65 6.59 6.47
N ILE A 218 5.63 5.98 7.17
CA ILE A 218 5.59 4.58 7.61
C ILE A 218 4.79 4.39 8.89
N PHE A 219 4.77 5.39 9.78
CA PHE A 219 4.14 5.26 11.08
C PHE A 219 2.66 4.86 11.02
N PRO A 220 1.82 5.41 10.11
CA PRO A 220 0.45 4.93 9.92
C PRO A 220 0.37 3.45 9.53
N ALA A 221 1.27 2.97 8.68
CA ALA A 221 1.32 1.57 8.27
C ALA A 221 1.67 0.63 9.44
N VAL A 222 2.60 1.05 10.31
CA VAL A 222 2.97 0.27 11.50
C VAL A 222 1.83 0.26 12.53
N ILE A 223 1.18 1.40 12.78
CA ILE A 223 0.00 1.47 13.65
C ILE A 223 -1.10 0.56 13.12
N PHE A 224 -1.37 0.61 11.81
CA PHE A 224 -2.36 -0.26 11.19
C PHE A 224 -2.08 -1.73 11.47
N VAL A 225 -0.86 -2.22 11.22
CA VAL A 225 -0.50 -3.62 11.50
C VAL A 225 -0.62 -3.94 12.99
N PHE A 226 -0.21 -3.03 13.87
CA PHE A 226 -0.32 -3.23 15.32
C PHE A 226 -1.78 -3.38 15.76
N ILE A 227 -2.67 -2.48 15.35
CA ILE A 227 -4.10 -2.57 15.68
C ILE A 227 -4.73 -3.81 15.01
N TYR A 228 -4.37 -4.09 13.76
CA TYR A 228 -4.88 -5.25 13.04
C TYR A 228 -4.41 -6.59 13.63
N SER A 229 -3.31 -6.59 14.39
CA SER A 229 -2.78 -7.77 15.07
C SER A 229 -3.67 -8.29 16.20
N PHE A 230 -4.61 -7.48 16.70
CA PHE A 230 -5.60 -7.92 17.69
C PHE A 230 -6.64 -8.89 17.11
N LEU A 231 -6.85 -8.90 15.78
CA LEU A 231 -7.80 -9.83 15.17
C LEU A 231 -7.26 -11.27 15.23
N PRO A 232 -8.04 -12.26 15.68
CA PRO A 232 -7.58 -13.65 15.82
C PRO A 232 -7.13 -14.25 14.49
N HIS A 233 -7.95 -14.07 13.45
CA HIS A 233 -7.67 -14.54 12.11
C HIS A 233 -6.78 -13.55 11.36
N LYS A 234 -5.70 -14.07 10.78
CA LYS A 234 -4.65 -13.27 10.17
C LYS A 234 -4.21 -13.89 8.85
N GLU A 235 -4.06 -13.04 7.85
CA GLU A 235 -3.58 -13.44 6.53
C GLU A 235 -2.75 -12.31 5.91
N LEU A 236 -1.74 -12.66 5.12
CA LEU A 236 -0.84 -11.67 4.52
C LEU A 236 -1.60 -10.66 3.64
N ARG A 237 -2.65 -11.10 2.94
CA ARG A 237 -3.45 -10.23 2.06
C ARG A 237 -4.17 -9.11 2.80
N PHE A 238 -4.46 -9.26 4.09
CA PHE A 238 -5.13 -8.23 4.88
C PHE A 238 -4.25 -7.00 5.12
N ILE A 239 -2.94 -7.19 5.12
CA ILE A 239 -1.96 -6.12 5.29
C ILE A 239 -1.25 -5.74 3.99
N ILE A 240 -1.75 -6.17 2.83
CA ILE A 240 -1.06 -5.90 1.54
C ILE A 240 -0.89 -4.41 1.24
N TYR A 241 -1.77 -3.57 1.80
CA TYR A 241 -1.81 -2.12 1.65
C TYR A 241 -0.55 -1.40 2.11
N ILE A 242 0.15 -1.96 3.10
CA ILE A 242 1.35 -1.33 3.66
C ILE A 242 2.61 -1.61 2.85
N ILE A 243 2.60 -2.63 1.98
CA ILE A 243 3.79 -3.09 1.25
C ILE A 243 4.41 -1.95 0.43
N PRO A 244 3.66 -1.21 -0.42
CA PRO A 244 4.23 -0.12 -1.23
C PRO A 244 4.88 0.99 -0.40
N ILE A 245 4.30 1.34 0.74
CA ILE A 245 4.84 2.41 1.60
C ILE A 245 6.10 1.95 2.34
N LEU A 246 6.17 0.69 2.75
CA LEU A 246 7.35 0.14 3.39
C LEU A 246 8.49 -0.08 2.39
N ASP A 247 8.19 -0.53 1.17
CA ASP A 247 9.18 -0.68 0.09
C ASP A 247 9.79 0.67 -0.35
N LEU A 248 9.04 1.77 -0.23
CA LEU A 248 9.59 3.11 -0.44
C LEU A 248 10.79 3.39 0.47
N SER A 249 10.77 2.90 1.73
CA SER A 249 11.91 3.04 2.63
C SER A 249 13.13 2.27 2.16
N ALA A 250 12.96 1.02 1.73
CA ALA A 250 14.05 0.24 1.14
C ALA A 250 14.61 0.91 -0.13
N ALA A 251 13.74 1.48 -0.97
CA ALA A 251 14.14 2.21 -2.17
C ALA A 251 14.98 3.46 -1.87
N VAL A 252 14.63 4.22 -0.82
CA VAL A 252 15.39 5.40 -0.38
C VAL A 252 16.77 5.01 0.16
N VAL A 253 16.89 3.87 0.87
CA VAL A 253 18.21 3.35 1.27
C VAL A 253 19.05 3.02 0.04
N CYS A 254 18.49 2.27 -0.90
CA CYS A 254 19.19 1.88 -2.13
C CYS A 254 19.66 3.09 -2.95
N SER A 255 18.80 4.11 -3.09
CA SER A 255 19.14 5.31 -3.87
C SER A 255 20.22 6.15 -3.20
N ARG A 256 20.15 6.34 -1.87
CA ARG A 256 21.19 7.05 -1.11
C ARG A 256 22.52 6.30 -1.13
N MET A 257 22.50 4.97 -1.04
CA MET A 257 23.71 4.15 -1.14
C MET A 257 24.30 4.20 -2.55
N TYR A 258 23.47 4.16 -3.59
CA TYR A 258 23.91 4.31 -4.98
C TYR A 258 24.64 5.64 -5.22
N ILE A 259 24.06 6.77 -4.82
CA ILE A 259 24.65 8.09 -5.05
C ILE A 259 25.94 8.27 -4.25
N SER A 260 25.98 7.76 -3.01
CA SER A 260 27.13 7.91 -2.13
C SER A 260 28.18 6.80 -2.24
N ARG A 261 28.02 5.85 -3.17
CA ARG A 261 28.86 4.63 -3.29
C ARG A 261 30.36 4.91 -3.42
N LYS A 262 30.74 5.98 -4.13
CA LYS A 262 32.15 6.32 -4.39
C LYS A 262 32.82 7.11 -3.24
N LYS A 263 32.08 7.49 -2.19
CA LYS A 263 32.63 8.31 -1.10
C LYS A 263 33.46 7.53 -0.09
N SER A 264 33.25 6.21 0.02
CA SER A 264 33.96 5.34 0.97
C SER A 264 33.79 3.88 0.57
N TRP A 265 34.81 3.05 0.82
CA TRP A 265 34.76 1.60 0.59
C TRP A 265 33.62 0.93 1.37
N ILE A 266 33.28 1.42 2.57
CA ILE A 266 32.16 0.92 3.38
C ILE A 266 30.83 1.16 2.65
N ARG A 267 30.64 2.35 2.06
CA ARG A 267 29.42 2.67 1.31
C ARG A 267 29.34 1.86 0.02
N GLN A 268 30.46 1.57 -0.61
CA GLN A 268 30.54 0.68 -1.76
C GLN A 268 30.14 -0.76 -1.38
N PHE A 269 30.59 -1.26 -0.24
CA PHE A 269 30.20 -2.57 0.27
C PHE A 269 28.71 -2.65 0.62
N ILE A 270 28.15 -1.64 1.29
CA ILE A 270 26.71 -1.57 1.57
C ILE A 270 25.90 -1.50 0.27
N TYR A 271 26.37 -0.73 -0.72
CA TYR A 271 25.75 -0.67 -2.04
C TYR A 271 25.78 -2.04 -2.74
N LEU A 272 26.87 -2.80 -2.65
CA LEU A 272 26.92 -4.18 -3.15
C LEU A 272 25.87 -5.06 -2.46
N GLY A 273 25.68 -4.91 -1.14
CA GLY A 273 24.57 -5.54 -0.42
C GLY A 273 23.19 -5.15 -0.97
N CYS A 274 23.00 -3.88 -1.33
CA CYS A 274 21.78 -3.41 -1.99
C CYS A 274 21.60 -4.01 -3.39
N VAL A 275 22.65 -4.40 -4.11
CA VAL A 275 22.50 -5.11 -5.39
C VAL A 275 22.17 -6.58 -5.15
N LEU A 276 22.88 -7.22 -4.21
CA LEU A 276 22.69 -8.62 -3.87
C LEU A 276 21.28 -8.92 -3.33
N HIS A 277 20.66 -7.99 -2.58
CA HIS A 277 19.30 -8.20 -2.10
C HIS A 277 18.27 -8.27 -3.25
N ILE A 278 18.45 -7.48 -4.31
CA ILE A 278 17.56 -7.51 -5.49
C ILE A 278 17.69 -8.87 -6.18
N ILE A 279 18.94 -9.35 -6.36
CA ILE A 279 19.20 -10.67 -6.93
C ILE A 279 18.57 -11.77 -6.06
N ALA A 280 18.71 -11.69 -4.74
CA ALA A 280 18.11 -12.63 -3.81
C ALA A 280 16.57 -12.63 -3.89
N ASN A 281 15.95 -11.45 -4.03
CA ASN A 281 14.50 -11.35 -4.25
C ASN A 281 14.09 -12.03 -5.56
N PHE A 282 14.78 -11.78 -6.68
CA PHE A 282 14.49 -12.43 -7.95
C PHE A 282 14.63 -13.95 -7.87
N LEU A 283 15.71 -14.45 -7.25
CA LEU A 283 15.91 -15.89 -7.06
C LEU A 283 14.81 -16.50 -6.19
N GLY A 284 14.50 -15.87 -5.05
CA GLY A 284 13.43 -16.32 -4.17
C GLY A 284 12.07 -16.29 -4.86
N THR A 285 11.79 -15.27 -5.66
CA THR A 285 10.55 -15.16 -6.43
C THR A 285 10.44 -16.22 -7.50
N SER A 286 11.54 -16.56 -8.19
CA SER A 286 11.56 -17.70 -9.12
C SER A 286 11.27 -19.03 -8.41
N VAL A 287 11.84 -19.26 -7.23
CA VAL A 287 11.58 -20.47 -6.43
C VAL A 287 10.11 -20.53 -5.99
N PHE A 288 9.56 -19.44 -5.45
CA PHE A 288 8.17 -19.40 -5.03
C PHE A 288 7.18 -19.49 -6.19
N LEU A 289 7.52 -18.92 -7.35
CA LEU A 289 6.71 -19.04 -8.57
C LEU A 289 6.69 -20.48 -9.07
N TYR A 290 7.85 -21.15 -9.09
CA TYR A 290 7.94 -22.56 -9.43
C TYR A 290 7.10 -23.43 -8.47
N ALA A 291 7.28 -23.25 -7.15
CA ALA A 291 6.49 -23.95 -6.15
C ALA A 291 4.99 -23.66 -6.29
N GLY A 292 4.61 -22.41 -6.53
CA GLY A 292 3.23 -21.98 -6.74
C GLY A 292 2.59 -22.60 -8.00
N SER A 293 3.36 -22.76 -9.08
CA SER A 293 2.88 -23.40 -10.31
C SER A 293 2.52 -24.88 -10.10
N ARG A 294 3.27 -25.59 -9.25
CA ARG A 294 3.02 -27.00 -8.91
C ARG A 294 1.93 -27.19 -7.87
N ASN A 295 1.63 -26.17 -7.08
CA ASN A 295 0.60 -26.21 -6.03
C ASN A 295 -0.79 -25.78 -6.54
N TYR A 296 -1.00 -25.72 -7.85
CA TYR A 296 -2.27 -25.31 -8.44
C TYR A 296 -2.93 -26.46 -9.24
N PRO A 297 -3.69 -27.36 -8.58
CA PRO A 297 -4.31 -28.52 -9.23
C PRO A 297 -5.31 -28.13 -10.33
N GLY A 298 -5.84 -26.90 -10.31
CA GLY A 298 -6.66 -26.38 -11.40
C GLY A 298 -5.89 -26.18 -12.71
N GLY A 299 -4.59 -25.89 -12.64
CA GLY A 299 -3.71 -25.80 -13.81
C GLY A 299 -3.47 -27.18 -14.41
N ASP A 300 -3.22 -28.18 -13.58
CA ASP A 300 -3.10 -29.57 -14.01
C ASP A 300 -4.42 -30.08 -14.62
N ALA A 301 -5.57 -29.73 -14.03
CA ALA A 301 -6.88 -30.08 -14.56
C ALA A 301 -7.16 -29.44 -15.94
N LEU A 302 -6.83 -28.16 -16.12
CA LEU A 302 -6.93 -27.47 -17.42
C LEU A 302 -5.99 -28.08 -18.46
N GLY A 303 -4.76 -28.44 -18.06
CA GLY A 303 -3.81 -29.13 -18.92
C GLY A 303 -4.32 -30.50 -19.38
N HIS A 304 -4.88 -31.29 -18.46
CA HIS A 304 -5.51 -32.57 -18.80
C HIS A 304 -6.69 -32.40 -19.76
N LEU A 305 -7.54 -31.40 -19.54
CA LEU A 305 -8.66 -31.10 -20.43
C LEU A 305 -8.16 -30.70 -21.83
N GLN A 306 -7.17 -29.81 -21.95
CA GLN A 306 -6.61 -29.43 -23.25
C GLN A 306 -6.02 -30.62 -24.00
N VAL A 307 -5.21 -31.46 -23.34
CA VAL A 307 -4.62 -32.64 -24.00
C VAL A 307 -5.69 -33.61 -24.51
N LYS A 308 -6.80 -33.77 -23.77
CA LYS A 308 -7.91 -34.64 -24.16
C LYS A 308 -8.73 -34.13 -25.35
N TYR A 309 -8.66 -32.84 -25.69
CA TYR A 309 -9.35 -32.27 -26.86
C TYR A 309 -8.49 -32.25 -28.13
N TYR A 310 -7.17 -32.47 -28.02
CA TYR A 310 -6.23 -32.49 -29.15
C TYR A 310 -5.76 -33.90 -29.54
N LEU A 311 -6.26 -34.94 -28.87
CA LEU A 311 -6.11 -36.36 -29.21
C LEU A 311 -7.47 -36.95 -29.60
#